data_AF-A0A6N7JEG4-F1
#
_entry.id   AF-A0A6N7JEG4-F1
#
_cell.length_a   1.000
_cell.length_b   1.000
_cell.length_c   1.000
_cell.angle_alpha   90.00
_cell.angle_beta   90.00
_cell.angle_gamma   90.00
#
_symmetry.space_group_name_H-M   'P 1'
#
loop_
_entity.id
_entity.type
_entity.pdbx_description
1 polymer ?
#
loop_
_entity_poly.entity_id
_entity_poly.type
_entity_poly.pdbx_seq_one_letter_code
_entity_poly.pdbx_strand_id
1 'polypeptide(L)'
;MTLFTDILLAHATADQVMFDHIRQALDAGDDTRLQELNLMSEVNDNAYCFLLFARFEAAIKARSQQVISAMRCQAQGPERRAWDVVSHDGLYFLNHVALLTDKGGSDYRDIQELYKDRNAIAHGRFAETKPNVPAIAAKLSGILSRLEGIP
;
A
#
# COMPACT_ATOMS: atom_id res chain seq x y z
N MET A 1 -9.05 -7.13 -13.89
CA MET A 1 -8.47 -5.79 -13.70
C MET A 1 -7.77 -5.78 -12.36
N THR A 2 -6.52 -5.30 -12.28
CA THR A 2 -5.79 -5.25 -11.00
C THR A 2 -6.29 -4.09 -10.16
N LEU A 3 -6.29 -4.23 -8.83
CA LEU A 3 -6.79 -3.24 -7.86
C LEU A 3 -6.20 -1.83 -8.04
N PHE A 4 -5.04 -1.73 -8.67
CA PHE A 4 -4.24 -0.51 -8.79
C PHE A 4 -4.14 0.04 -10.23
N THR A 5 -4.87 -0.53 -11.20
CA THR A 5 -4.70 -0.18 -12.63
C THR A 5 -4.88 1.33 -12.89
N ASP A 6 -5.92 1.95 -12.34
CA ASP A 6 -6.18 3.40 -12.42
C ASP A 6 -5.09 4.24 -11.77
N ILE A 7 -4.58 3.83 -10.60
CA ILE A 7 -3.48 4.54 -9.91
C ILE A 7 -2.20 4.48 -10.76
N LEU A 8 -1.90 3.32 -11.34
CA LEU A 8 -0.74 3.12 -12.21
C LEU A 8 -0.85 3.92 -13.51
N LEU A 9 -2.02 3.98 -14.13
CA LEU A 9 -2.25 4.78 -15.32
C LEU A 9 -2.08 6.29 -15.03
N ALA A 10 -2.62 6.75 -13.90
CA ALA A 10 -2.47 8.14 -13.48
C ALA A 10 -0.99 8.47 -13.19
N HIS A 11 -0.29 7.59 -12.47
CA HIS A 11 1.15 7.74 -12.20
C HIS A 11 1.97 7.81 -13.49
N ALA A 12 1.79 6.87 -14.42
CA ALA A 12 2.51 6.85 -15.68
C ALA A 12 2.26 8.11 -16.53
N THR A 13 1.03 8.63 -16.50
CA THR A 13 0.70 9.88 -17.19
C THR A 13 1.42 11.08 -16.54
N ALA A 14 1.40 11.16 -15.21
CA ALA A 14 2.09 12.22 -14.48
C ALA A 14 3.62 12.17 -14.66
N ASP A 15 4.19 10.96 -14.65
CA ASP A 15 5.62 10.73 -14.85
C ASP A 15 6.08 11.15 -16.25
N GLN A 16 5.29 10.83 -17.28
CA GLN A 16 5.57 11.26 -18.64
C GLN A 16 5.58 12.79 -18.79
N VAL A 17 4.59 13.47 -18.20
CA VAL A 17 4.52 14.95 -18.20
C VAL A 17 5.72 15.54 -17.45
N MET A 18 6.10 14.95 -16.32
CA MET A 18 7.26 15.39 -15.54
C MET A 18 8.56 15.22 -16.33
N PHE A 19 8.72 14.09 -17.01
CA PHE A 19 9.88 13.81 -17.86
C PHE A 19 10.03 14.85 -18.96
N ASP A 20 8.94 15.21 -19.64
CA ASP A 20 8.96 16.22 -20.71
C ASP A 20 9.38 17.60 -20.18
N HIS A 21 8.89 18.00 -18.99
CA HIS A 21 9.29 19.26 -18.36
C HIS A 21 10.75 19.25 -17.90
N ILE A 22 11.24 18.14 -17.34
CA ILE A 22 12.65 18.00 -16.94
C ILE A 22 13.56 18.14 -18.17
N ARG A 23 13.20 17.48 -19.28
CA ARG A 23 13.94 17.59 -20.53
C ARG A 23 13.99 19.02 -21.06
N GLN A 24 12.87 19.74 -21.03
CA GLN A 24 12.82 21.15 -21.43
C GLN A 24 13.70 22.05 -20.55
N ALA A 25 13.69 21.83 -19.23
CA ALA A 25 14.53 22.60 -18.30
C ALA A 25 16.03 22.32 -18.54
N LEU A 26 16.40 21.07 -18.82
CA LEU A 26 17.77 20.68 -19.20
C LEU A 26 18.21 21.35 -20.50
N ASP A 27 17.37 21.29 -21.54
CA ASP A 27 17.66 21.89 -22.85
C ASP A 27 17.80 23.43 -22.74
N ALA A 28 17.11 24.06 -21.78
CA ALA A 28 17.18 25.48 -21.50
C ALA A 28 18.34 25.89 -20.54
N GLY A 29 19.00 24.93 -19.89
CA GLY A 29 20.00 25.20 -18.84
C GLY A 29 19.41 25.86 -17.58
N ASP A 30 18.12 25.63 -17.30
CA ASP A 30 17.44 26.19 -16.12
C ASP A 30 17.57 25.26 -14.91
N ASP A 31 18.69 25.39 -14.20
CA ASP A 31 19.01 24.56 -13.03
C ASP A 31 18.00 24.75 -11.88
N THR A 32 17.43 25.94 -11.72
CA THR A 32 16.44 26.20 -10.66
C THR A 32 15.17 25.42 -10.95
N ARG A 33 14.68 25.49 -12.18
CA ARG A 33 13.50 24.75 -12.61
C ARG A 33 13.73 23.24 -12.54
N LEU A 34 14.92 22.77 -12.88
CA LEU A 34 15.29 21.37 -12.79
C LEU A 34 15.20 20.85 -11.34
N GLN A 35 15.70 21.60 -10.37
CA GLN A 35 15.61 21.25 -8.95
C GLN A 35 14.16 21.17 -8.47
N GLU A 36 13.32 22.15 -8.84
CA GLU A 36 11.89 22.16 -8.52
C GLU A 36 11.18 20.92 -9.08
N LEU A 37 11.41 20.60 -10.36
CA LEU A 37 10.77 19.47 -11.03
C LEU A 37 11.19 18.12 -10.42
N ASN A 38 12.46 17.97 -10.04
CA ASN A 38 12.94 16.77 -9.35
C ASN A 38 12.26 16.59 -7.99
N LEU A 39 12.13 17.67 -7.21
CA LEU A 39 11.41 17.63 -5.93
C LEU A 39 9.92 17.30 -6.14
N MET A 40 9.28 17.91 -7.14
CA MET A 40 7.89 17.61 -7.49
C MET A 40 7.71 16.15 -7.90
N SER A 41 8.64 15.58 -8.66
CA SER A 41 8.64 14.17 -9.03
C SER A 41 8.71 13.26 -7.81
N GLU A 42 9.58 13.58 -6.84
CA GLU A 42 9.71 12.81 -5.60
C GLU A 42 8.45 12.89 -4.73
N VAL A 43 7.87 14.09 -4.58
CA VAL A 43 6.60 14.28 -3.87
C VAL A 43 5.49 13.46 -4.53
N ASN A 44 5.43 13.48 -5.86
CA ASN A 44 4.43 12.76 -6.62
C ASN A 44 4.51 11.25 -6.39
N ASP A 45 5.71 10.67 -6.47
CA ASP A 45 5.91 9.23 -6.25
C ASP A 45 5.54 8.79 -4.83
N ASN A 46 5.91 9.58 -3.81
CA ASN A 46 5.49 9.33 -2.44
C ASN A 46 3.96 9.40 -2.28
N ALA A 47 3.29 10.35 -2.92
CA ALA A 47 1.83 10.46 -2.91
C ALA A 47 1.15 9.25 -3.57
N TYR A 48 1.65 8.80 -4.73
CA TYR A 48 1.13 7.62 -5.41
C TYR A 48 1.35 6.35 -4.58
N CYS A 49 2.50 6.19 -3.93
CA CYS A 49 2.74 5.08 -3.01
C CYS A 49 1.79 5.09 -1.81
N PHE A 50 1.51 6.26 -1.24
CA PHE A 50 0.51 6.40 -0.20
C PHE A 50 -0.88 5.94 -0.68
N LEU A 51 -1.30 6.35 -1.89
CA LEU A 51 -2.59 5.94 -2.47
C LEU A 51 -2.67 4.43 -2.72
N LEU A 52 -1.62 3.82 -3.26
CA LEU A 52 -1.54 2.36 -3.43
C LEU A 52 -1.75 1.65 -2.10
N PHE A 53 -1.03 2.11 -1.06
CA PHE A 53 -1.12 1.48 0.25
C PHE A 53 -2.48 1.70 0.90
N ALA A 54 -3.09 2.87 0.79
CA ALA A 54 -4.42 3.14 1.32
C ALA A 54 -5.47 2.18 0.72
N ARG A 55 -5.38 1.92 -0.59
CA ARG A 55 -6.27 0.97 -1.27
C ARG A 55 -5.97 -0.48 -0.89
N PHE A 56 -4.71 -0.84 -0.74
CA PHE A 56 -4.30 -2.15 -0.22
C PHE A 56 -4.83 -2.38 1.19
N GLU A 57 -4.72 -1.39 2.07
CA GLU A 57 -5.22 -1.46 3.45
C GLU A 57 -6.74 -1.69 3.49
N ALA A 58 -7.50 -0.99 2.65
CA ALA A 58 -8.94 -1.22 2.53
C ALA A 58 -9.26 -2.66 2.10
N ALA A 59 -8.51 -3.23 1.15
CA ALA A 59 -8.68 -4.61 0.72
C ALA A 59 -8.35 -5.62 1.83
N ILE A 60 -7.27 -5.40 2.59
CA ILE A 60 -6.90 -6.23 3.76
C ILE A 60 -7.98 -6.18 4.84
N LYS A 61 -8.48 -4.98 5.17
CA LYS A 61 -9.58 -4.83 6.14
C LYS A 61 -10.81 -5.60 5.68
N ALA A 62 -11.27 -5.40 4.44
CA ALA A 62 -12.41 -6.12 3.90
C ALA A 62 -12.25 -7.65 3.98
N ARG A 63 -11.07 -8.20 3.66
CA ARG A 63 -10.81 -9.64 3.76
C ARG A 63 -10.77 -10.13 5.20
N SER A 64 -10.09 -9.43 6.10
CA SER A 64 -10.07 -9.82 7.51
C SER A 64 -11.46 -9.79 8.16
N GLN A 65 -12.37 -8.91 7.71
CA GLN A 65 -13.77 -8.93 8.12
C GLN A 65 -14.48 -10.22 7.70
N GLN A 66 -14.18 -10.73 6.49
CA GLN A 66 -14.72 -12.01 6.01
C GLN A 66 -14.23 -13.15 6.89
N VAL A 67 -12.93 -13.21 7.20
CA VAL A 67 -12.34 -14.22 8.10
C VAL A 67 -12.99 -14.19 9.49
N ILE A 68 -13.07 -13.01 10.12
CA ILE A 68 -13.71 -12.87 11.45
C ILE A 68 -15.16 -13.38 11.40
N SER A 69 -15.90 -13.03 10.35
CA SER A 69 -17.29 -13.45 10.19
C SER A 69 -17.43 -14.96 9.96
N ALA A 70 -16.57 -15.54 9.12
CA ALA A 70 -16.53 -16.97 8.85
C ALA A 70 -16.21 -17.76 10.13
N MET A 71 -15.20 -17.32 10.90
CA MET A 71 -14.79 -17.97 12.14
C MET A 71 -15.87 -17.89 13.23
N ARG A 72 -16.62 -16.80 13.34
CA ARG A 72 -17.78 -16.71 14.26
C ARG A 72 -18.87 -17.72 13.93
N CYS A 73 -19.06 -18.02 12.65
CA CYS A 73 -20.07 -18.97 12.20
C CYS A 73 -19.60 -20.44 12.34
N GLN A 74 -18.32 -20.70 12.08
CA GLN A 74 -17.78 -22.06 11.99
C GLN A 74 -17.21 -22.59 13.31
N ALA A 75 -16.54 -21.74 14.09
CA ALA A 75 -15.90 -22.15 15.34
C ALA A 75 -16.93 -22.62 16.37
N GLN A 76 -16.49 -23.45 17.33
CA GLN A 76 -17.34 -24.01 18.37
C GLN A 76 -16.78 -23.73 19.76
N GLY A 77 -17.67 -23.69 20.75
CA GLY A 77 -17.30 -23.63 22.16
C GLY A 77 -16.38 -22.44 22.52
N PRO A 78 -15.24 -22.66 23.18
CA PRO A 78 -14.33 -21.59 23.58
C PRO A 78 -13.77 -20.75 22.43
N GLU A 79 -13.51 -21.36 21.27
CA GLU A 79 -12.92 -20.65 20.13
C GLU A 79 -13.90 -19.64 19.54
N ARG A 80 -15.18 -20.01 19.38
CA ARG A 80 -16.23 -19.09 18.94
C ARG A 80 -16.34 -17.86 19.85
N ARG A 81 -16.32 -18.08 21.17
CA ARG A 81 -16.37 -16.98 22.16
C ARG A 81 -15.20 -16.03 22.02
N ALA A 82 -14.02 -16.52 21.65
CA ALA A 82 -12.87 -15.65 21.37
C ALA A 82 -13.12 -14.77 20.14
N TRP A 83 -13.71 -15.32 19.07
CA TRP A 83 -14.08 -14.56 17.87
C TRP A 83 -15.25 -13.58 18.08
N ASP A 84 -16.20 -13.91 18.97
CA ASP A 84 -17.34 -13.04 19.28
C ASP A 84 -16.89 -11.71 19.90
N VAL A 85 -15.79 -11.71 20.67
CA VAL A 85 -15.26 -10.49 21.31
C VAL A 85 -14.31 -9.67 20.41
N VAL A 86 -13.88 -10.19 19.26
CA VAL A 86 -13.00 -9.47 18.33
C VAL A 86 -13.76 -8.34 17.64
N SER A 87 -13.46 -7.08 17.97
CA SER A 87 -14.01 -5.93 17.23
C SER A 87 -13.17 -5.66 15.99
N HIS A 88 -13.75 -5.79 14.79
CA HIS A 88 -13.05 -5.52 13.53
C HIS A 88 -12.52 -4.09 13.46
N ASP A 89 -13.36 -3.09 13.77
CA ASP A 89 -12.97 -1.68 13.71
C ASP A 89 -11.97 -1.28 14.79
N GLY A 90 -11.86 -2.09 15.86
CA GLY A 90 -10.90 -1.87 16.95
C GLY A 90 -9.51 -2.46 16.69
N LEU A 91 -9.30 -3.17 15.57
CA LEU A 91 -8.01 -3.78 15.27
C LEU A 91 -7.06 -2.78 14.61
N TYR A 92 -5.80 -2.79 15.07
CA TYR A 92 -4.72 -2.13 14.35
C TYR A 92 -4.48 -2.81 13.01
N PHE A 93 -4.00 -2.05 12.01
CA PHE A 93 -3.78 -2.56 10.66
C PHE A 93 -2.97 -3.87 10.61
N LEU A 94 -1.83 -3.93 11.31
CA LEU A 94 -0.99 -5.14 11.33
C LEU A 94 -1.66 -6.35 12.02
N ASN A 95 -2.69 -6.13 12.84
CA ASN A 95 -3.48 -7.23 13.39
C ASN A 95 -4.42 -7.81 12.31
N HIS A 96 -5.01 -6.98 11.45
CA HIS A 96 -5.74 -7.49 10.27
C HIS A 96 -4.82 -8.31 9.36
N VAL A 97 -3.57 -7.87 9.17
CA VAL A 97 -2.58 -8.63 8.40
C VAL A 97 -2.24 -9.96 9.06
N ALA A 98 -2.07 -9.99 10.39
CA ALA A 98 -1.82 -11.23 11.14
C ALA A 98 -3.00 -12.22 11.13
N LEU A 99 -4.22 -11.77 10.83
CA LEU A 99 -5.36 -12.65 10.61
C LEU A 99 -5.33 -13.34 9.24
N LEU A 100 -4.63 -12.74 8.27
CA LEU A 100 -4.55 -13.21 6.90
C LEU A 100 -3.20 -13.86 6.56
N THR A 101 -2.21 -13.78 7.45
CA THR A 101 -0.85 -14.25 7.18
C THR A 101 -0.24 -14.84 8.43
N ASP A 102 0.73 -15.74 8.26
CA ASP A 102 1.58 -16.16 9.36
C ASP A 102 2.35 -14.96 9.91
N LYS A 103 2.12 -14.65 11.19
CA LYS A 103 2.81 -13.54 11.86
C LYS A 103 4.33 -13.78 11.84
N GLY A 104 5.08 -12.84 11.28
CA GLY A 104 6.53 -12.96 11.07
C GLY A 104 6.93 -13.68 9.78
N GLY A 105 5.97 -14.22 9.01
CA GLY A 105 6.18 -14.76 7.67
C GLY A 105 6.64 -13.68 6.68
N SER A 106 6.98 -14.12 5.45
CA SER A 106 7.50 -13.21 4.42
C SER A 106 6.52 -12.09 4.09
N ASP A 107 5.26 -12.44 3.79
CA ASP A 107 4.24 -11.46 3.43
C ASP A 107 3.93 -10.50 4.57
N TYR A 108 3.89 -11.00 5.82
CA TYR A 108 3.70 -10.15 7.01
C TYR A 108 4.81 -9.10 7.12
N ARG A 109 6.08 -9.52 7.01
CA ARG A 109 7.24 -8.62 7.11
C ARG A 109 7.26 -7.62 5.96
N ASP A 110 6.96 -8.06 4.75
CA ASP A 110 6.88 -7.19 3.58
C ASP A 110 5.81 -6.10 3.75
N ILE A 111 4.62 -6.45 4.24
CA ILE A 111 3.55 -5.48 4.52
C ILE A 111 3.96 -4.55 5.67
N GLN A 112 4.63 -5.09 6.70
CA GLN A 112 5.08 -4.31 7.85
C GLN A 112 6.08 -3.21 7.43
N GLU A 113 7.06 -3.51 6.57
CA GLU A 113 8.00 -2.51 6.08
C GLU A 113 7.30 -1.46 5.22
N LEU A 114 6.45 -1.87 4.27
CA LEU A 114 5.67 -0.93 3.45
C LEU A 114 4.73 -0.05 4.31
N TYR A 115 4.22 -0.57 5.42
CA TYR A 115 3.39 0.19 6.35
C TYR A 115 4.19 1.24 7.11
N LYS A 116 5.45 0.96 7.46
CA LYS A 116 6.34 1.96 8.06
C LYS A 116 6.62 3.10 7.09
N ASP A 117 6.95 2.77 5.83
CA ASP A 117 7.20 3.77 4.78
C ASP A 117 5.96 4.65 4.57
N ARG A 118 4.79 4.03 4.44
CA ARG A 118 3.51 4.75 4.34
C ARG A 118 3.27 5.67 5.54
N ASN A 119 3.59 5.24 6.77
CA ASN A 119 3.42 6.08 7.95
C ASN A 119 4.41 7.24 7.99
N ALA A 120 5.66 7.03 7.54
CA ALA A 120 6.61 8.13 7.36
C ALA A 120 6.06 9.18 6.38
N ILE A 121 5.54 8.73 5.23
CA ILE A 121 4.88 9.58 4.22
C ILE A 121 3.70 10.34 4.80
N ALA A 122 2.82 9.66 5.53
CA ALA A 122 1.66 10.29 6.18
C ALA A 122 2.05 11.38 7.20
N HIS A 123 3.22 11.25 7.83
CA HIS A 123 3.76 12.24 8.77
C HIS A 123 4.64 13.31 8.10
N GLY A 124 4.60 13.42 6.77
CA GLY A 124 5.29 14.47 6.01
C GLY A 124 6.78 14.21 5.80
N ARG A 125 7.25 12.97 5.98
CA ARG A 125 8.61 12.55 5.62
C ARG A 125 8.58 11.87 4.25
N PHE A 126 9.63 11.98 3.46
CA PHE A 126 9.76 11.10 2.30
C PHE A 126 10.22 9.70 2.75
N ALA A 127 9.89 8.70 1.93
CA ALA A 127 10.54 7.40 2.05
C ALA A 127 12.07 7.56 1.94
N GLU A 128 12.84 6.70 2.60
CA GLU A 128 14.32 6.76 2.59
C GLU A 128 14.89 6.68 1.17
N THR A 129 14.16 6.04 0.26
CA THR A 129 14.47 5.96 -1.16
C THR A 129 13.25 6.36 -1.97
N LYS A 130 13.47 7.06 -3.09
CA LYS A 130 12.40 7.44 -4.03
C LYS A 130 11.57 6.20 -4.40
N PRO A 131 10.27 6.17 -4.11
CA PRO A 131 9.47 4.96 -4.28
C PRO A 131 9.30 4.57 -5.75
N ASN A 132 9.53 3.30 -6.08
CA ASN A 132 9.16 2.76 -7.39
C ASN A 132 7.68 2.32 -7.36
N VAL A 133 6.79 3.23 -7.78
CA VAL A 133 5.33 3.05 -7.74
C VAL A 133 4.89 1.76 -8.47
N PRO A 134 5.35 1.45 -9.71
CA PRO A 134 5.03 0.19 -10.37
C PRO A 134 5.47 -1.06 -9.60
N ALA A 135 6.69 -1.07 -9.06
CA ALA A 135 7.21 -2.21 -8.32
C ALA A 135 6.44 -2.45 -7.02
N ILE A 136 6.07 -1.38 -6.32
CA ILE A 136 5.26 -1.45 -5.09
C ILE A 136 3.87 -1.98 -5.43
N ALA A 137 3.22 -1.48 -6.49
CA ALA A 137 1.91 -1.97 -6.92
C ALA A 137 1.95 -3.47 -7.29
N ALA A 138 3.00 -3.92 -7.99
CA ALA A 138 3.20 -5.32 -8.32
C ALA A 138 3.37 -6.18 -7.06
N LYS A 139 4.18 -5.72 -6.09
CA LYS A 139 4.38 -6.40 -4.81
C LYS A 139 3.07 -6.53 -4.02
N LEU A 140 2.33 -5.43 -3.87
CA LEU A 140 1.03 -5.42 -3.18
C LEU A 140 0.00 -6.32 -3.89
N SER A 141 -0.03 -6.31 -5.22
CA SER A 141 -0.93 -7.19 -5.99
C SER A 141 -0.59 -8.65 -5.78
N GLY A 142 0.71 -9.00 -5.82
CA GLY A 142 1.17 -10.37 -5.60
C GLY A 142 0.83 -10.88 -4.20
N ILE A 143 0.95 -10.02 -3.19
CA ILE A 143 0.50 -10.33 -1.82
C ILE A 143 -1.01 -10.58 -1.83
N LEU A 144 -1.83 -9.67 -2.35
CA LEU A 144 -3.29 -9.85 -2.38
C LEU A 144 -3.73 -11.12 -3.07
N SER A 145 -3.10 -11.49 -4.20
CA SER A 145 -3.39 -12.75 -4.90
C SER A 145 -3.04 -13.97 -4.07
N ARG A 146 -1.97 -13.96 -3.26
CA ARG A 146 -1.67 -15.07 -2.34
C ARG A 146 -2.66 -15.18 -1.19
N LEU A 147 -3.28 -14.06 -0.81
CA LEU A 147 -4.35 -14.03 0.19
C LEU A 147 -5.72 -14.44 -0.41
N GLU A 148 -5.82 -14.68 -1.72
CA GLU A 148 -7.06 -15.19 -2.33
C GLU A 148 -7.24 -16.66 -1.95
N GLY A 149 -8.36 -16.99 -1.30
CA GLY A 149 -8.65 -18.34 -0.82
C GLY A 149 -8.51 -18.53 0.70
N ILE A 150 -8.13 -17.47 1.44
CA ILE A 150 -8.29 -17.44 2.89
C ILE A 150 -9.77 -17.17 3.20
N PRO A 151 -10.47 -18.07 3.92
CA PRO A 151 -11.91 -18.00 4.16
C PRO A 151 -12.33 -16.86 5.08
#